data_AF-A0A950U1M3-F1
#
_entry.id   AF-A0A950U1M3-F1
#
_cell.length_a   1.000
_cell.length_b   1.000
_cell.length_c   1.000
_cell.angle_alpha   90.00
_cell.angle_beta   90.00
_cell.angle_gamma   90.00
#
_symmetry.space_group_name_H-M   'P 1'
#
loop_
_entity.id
_entity.type
_entity.pdbx_description
1 polymer ?
#
loop_
_entity_poly.entity_id
_entity_poly.type
_entity_poly.pdbx_seq_one_letter_code
_entity_poly.pdbx_strand_id
1 'polypeptide(L)'
;MNRRALIVTVLASPAFLPLRSAIATPVPPKTRSVVFVHGLFADGSCWSEVIQRLQARGIRCTSVQNPLTTLQEAADAARRGIAAQPGPTVLVGHSFSGMIVSEVGTDPNVTALVYVAARAPDAGEDYTALAKTYPTPPATAGIVFRDDWGELSEEAFLRDFAGDLPVKQARVLYAVQQPFRRS
;
A
#
# COMPACT_ATOMS: atom_id res chain seq x y z
N MET A 1 -1.85 3.88 -19.35
CA MET A 1 -0.69 3.18 -19.92
C MET A 1 -0.53 1.90 -19.13
N ASN A 2 -0.96 0.78 -19.71
CA ASN A 2 -1.10 -0.51 -19.02
C ASN A 2 0.28 -1.03 -18.62
N ARG A 3 0.57 -1.13 -17.32
CA ARG A 3 1.90 -1.52 -16.80
C ARG A 3 2.25 -2.99 -17.09
N ARG A 4 1.32 -3.78 -17.64
CA ARG A 4 1.44 -5.22 -17.85
C ARG A 4 1.89 -5.65 -19.25
N ALA A 5 2.10 -4.73 -20.19
CA ALA A 5 2.49 -5.06 -21.56
C ALA A 5 3.77 -4.33 -21.97
N LEU A 6 4.92 -4.95 -21.69
CA LEU A 6 6.17 -4.61 -22.37
C LEU A 6 6.86 -5.89 -22.83
N ILE A 7 6.34 -6.48 -23.92
CA ILE A 7 7.09 -7.43 -24.74
C ILE A 7 7.52 -6.65 -25.98
N VAL A 8 8.80 -6.32 -26.06
CA VAL A 8 9.41 -5.74 -27.25
C VAL A 8 9.87 -6.91 -28.13
N THR A 9 9.12 -7.19 -29.19
CA THR A 9 9.59 -8.06 -30.28
C THR A 9 10.56 -7.26 -31.15
N VAL A 10 11.85 -7.59 -31.13
CA VAL A 10 12.84 -6.99 -32.04
C VAL A 10 12.99 -7.88 -33.28
N LEU A 11 12.48 -7.41 -34.42
CA LEU A 11 12.87 -7.90 -35.74
C LEU A 11 14.20 -7.25 -36.13
N ALA A 12 15.19 -8.05 -36.50
CA ALA A 12 16.51 -7.57 -36.90
C ALA A 12 16.42 -6.80 -38.23
N SER A 13 16.94 -5.57 -38.26
CA SER A 13 17.18 -4.76 -39.47
C SER A 13 18.56 -4.10 -39.34
N PRO A 14 19.29 -3.87 -40.46
CA PRO A 14 20.67 -3.40 -40.44
C PRO A 14 20.78 -2.01 -39.82
N ALA A 15 21.78 -1.86 -38.96
CA ALA A 15 21.90 -0.78 -37.97
C ALA A 15 22.30 0.57 -38.59
N PHE A 16 21.39 1.54 -38.53
CA PHE A 16 21.74 2.95 -38.37
C PHE A 16 21.75 3.24 -36.87
N LEU A 17 22.88 3.69 -36.31
CA LEU A 17 22.97 4.13 -34.92
C LEU A 17 22.57 5.61 -34.83
N PRO A 18 21.36 5.96 -34.37
CA PRO A 18 21.11 7.33 -33.91
C PRO A 18 21.89 7.54 -32.61
N LEU A 19 22.55 8.69 -32.50
CA LEU A 19 23.15 9.16 -31.26
C LEU A 19 22.02 9.34 -30.24
N ARG A 20 21.81 8.33 -29.37
CA ARG A 20 20.88 8.44 -28.25
C ARG A 20 21.45 9.46 -27.27
N SER A 21 20.91 10.68 -27.28
CA SER A 21 20.99 11.54 -26.10
C SER A 21 20.43 10.74 -24.93
N ALA A 22 21.29 10.40 -23.98
CA ALA A 22 20.87 9.83 -22.72
C ALA A 22 20.00 10.89 -22.03
N ILE A 23 18.68 10.70 -22.07
CA ILE A 23 17.79 11.37 -21.14
C ILE A 23 18.24 10.88 -19.76
N ALA A 24 18.98 11.71 -19.05
CA ALA A 24 19.34 11.44 -17.67
C ALA A 24 18.02 11.23 -16.93
N THR A 25 17.80 10.02 -16.41
CA THR A 25 16.71 9.78 -15.47
C THR A 25 16.97 10.72 -14.28
N PRO A 26 16.05 11.66 -13.98
CA PRO A 26 16.23 12.54 -12.83
C PRO A 26 16.44 11.65 -11.61
N VAL A 27 17.55 11.84 -10.90
CA VAL A 27 17.75 11.18 -9.61
C VAL A 27 16.64 11.73 -8.69
N PRO A 28 15.72 10.89 -8.19
CA PRO A 28 14.65 11.38 -7.35
C PRO A 28 15.28 12.11 -6.15
N PRO A 29 14.74 13.27 -5.75
CA PRO A 29 15.30 14.01 -4.63
C PRO A 29 15.39 13.10 -3.41
N LYS A 30 16.52 13.19 -2.69
CA LYS A 30 16.81 12.35 -1.53
C LYS A 30 15.71 12.55 -0.48
N THR A 31 14.79 11.60 -0.44
CA THR A 31 13.59 11.70 0.37
C THR A 31 13.93 11.41 1.84
N ARG A 32 13.41 12.25 2.74
CA ARG A 32 13.60 12.14 4.20
C ARG A 32 12.30 11.86 4.94
N SER A 33 11.20 11.64 4.22
CA SER A 33 9.86 11.42 4.78
C SER A 33 9.19 10.21 4.15
N VAL A 34 8.51 9.40 4.95
CA VAL A 34 7.73 8.26 4.52
C VAL A 34 6.36 8.30 5.16
N VAL A 35 5.33 8.15 4.35
CA VAL A 35 3.92 8.02 4.78
C VAL A 35 3.49 6.58 4.54
N PHE A 36 3.02 5.91 5.60
CA PHE A 36 2.54 4.53 5.57
C PHE A 36 1.02 4.49 5.63
N VAL A 37 0.41 3.65 4.80
CA VAL A 37 -1.03 3.39 4.74
C VAL A 37 -1.26 1.90 4.96
N HIS A 38 -2.14 1.53 5.89
CA HIS A 38 -2.40 0.15 6.26
C HIS A 38 -3.55 -0.45 5.43
N GLY A 39 -3.51 -1.77 5.26
CA GLY A 39 -4.58 -2.52 4.58
C GLY A 39 -5.78 -2.77 5.48
N LEU A 40 -6.73 -3.56 4.96
CA LEU A 40 -7.86 -4.08 5.75
C LEU A 40 -7.35 -4.88 6.96
N PHE A 41 -8.15 -4.87 8.05
CA PHE A 41 -7.89 -5.52 9.34
C PHE A 41 -6.70 -4.98 10.13
N ALA A 42 -5.72 -4.34 9.51
CA ALA A 42 -4.60 -3.71 10.22
C ALA A 42 -4.96 -2.30 10.72
N ASP A 43 -4.11 -1.77 11.60
CA ASP A 43 -3.99 -0.34 11.91
C ASP A 43 -2.54 0.13 11.65
N GLY A 44 -2.21 1.37 12.02
CA GLY A 44 -0.85 1.89 11.86
C GLY A 44 0.26 1.13 12.60
N SER A 45 -0.07 0.32 13.62
CA SER A 45 0.92 -0.45 14.39
C SER A 45 1.59 -1.55 13.58
N CYS A 46 1.00 -1.99 12.46
CA CYS A 46 1.63 -2.98 11.58
C CYS A 46 2.99 -2.50 11.01
N TRP A 47 3.24 -1.19 11.05
CA TRP A 47 4.49 -0.59 10.57
C TRP A 47 5.52 -0.34 11.67
N SER A 48 5.24 -0.64 12.95
CA SER A 48 6.08 -0.22 14.08
C SER A 48 7.55 -0.60 13.94
N GLU A 49 7.86 -1.84 13.54
CA GLU A 49 9.26 -2.26 13.34
C GLU A 49 9.95 -1.53 12.17
N VAL A 50 9.21 -1.31 11.07
CA VAL A 50 9.73 -0.59 9.90
C VAL A 50 9.99 0.88 10.25
N ILE A 51 9.06 1.51 10.97
CA ILE A 51 9.18 2.88 11.47
C ILE A 51 10.44 3.02 12.32
N GLN A 52 10.65 2.13 13.30
CA GLN A 52 11.84 2.16 14.16
C GLN A 52 13.15 2.09 13.34
N ARG A 53 13.22 1.17 12.37
CA ARG A 53 14.42 1.00 11.52
C ARG A 53 14.70 2.22 10.64
N LEU A 54 13.66 2.89 10.15
CA LEU A 54 13.80 4.09 9.32
C LEU A 54 14.13 5.34 10.15
N GLN A 55 13.49 5.50 11.31
CA GLN A 55 13.81 6.58 12.25
C GLN A 55 15.26 6.50 12.72
N ALA A 56 15.79 5.29 12.97
CA ALA A 56 17.21 5.08 13.28
C ALA A 56 18.16 5.56 12.16
N ARG A 57 17.67 5.76 10.94
CA ARG A 57 18.40 6.32 9.78
C ARG A 57 18.08 7.80 9.53
N GLY A 58 17.40 8.47 10.45
CA GLY A 58 17.01 9.87 10.34
C GLY A 58 15.92 10.13 9.30
N ILE A 59 15.05 9.15 9.05
CA ILE A 59 13.90 9.27 8.15
C ILE A 59 12.65 9.57 8.99
N ARG A 60 11.96 10.66 8.67
CA ARG A 60 10.66 11.01 9.23
C ARG A 60 9.62 10.01 8.76
N CYS A 61 8.83 9.48 9.68
CA CYS A 61 7.80 8.49 9.39
C CYS A 61 6.46 8.99 9.91
N THR A 62 5.42 8.86 9.10
CA THR A 62 4.03 9.09 9.48
C THR A 62 3.23 7.85 9.12
N SER A 63 2.56 7.23 10.09
CA SER A 63 1.60 6.17 9.83
C SER A 63 0.19 6.77 9.86
N VAL A 64 -0.51 6.65 8.74
CA VAL A 64 -1.88 7.11 8.61
C VAL A 64 -2.79 6.09 9.27
N GLN A 65 -3.67 6.54 10.15
CA GLN A 65 -4.80 5.76 10.64
C GLN A 65 -5.94 5.92 9.64
N ASN A 66 -5.87 5.20 8.52
CA ASN A 66 -6.82 5.38 7.43
C ASN A 66 -8.16 4.70 7.77
N PRO A 67 -9.30 5.42 7.72
CA PRO A 67 -10.59 4.79 7.91
C PRO A 67 -10.79 3.64 6.94
N LEU A 68 -11.42 2.55 7.41
CA LEU A 68 -11.81 1.41 6.58
C LEU A 68 -13.32 1.46 6.25
N THR A 69 -13.87 2.67 6.19
CA THR A 69 -15.28 2.96 5.90
C THR A 69 -15.54 3.19 4.42
N THR A 70 -14.80 4.13 3.81
CA THR A 70 -14.90 4.44 2.38
C THR A 70 -13.52 4.73 1.80
N LEU A 71 -13.33 4.48 0.49
CA LEU A 71 -12.08 4.81 -0.20
C LEU A 71 -11.79 6.32 -0.15
N GLN A 72 -12.82 7.16 -0.28
CA GLN A 72 -12.67 8.61 -0.26
C GLN A 72 -12.13 9.11 1.09
N GLU A 73 -12.71 8.64 2.21
CA GLU A 73 -12.25 9.03 3.55
C GLU A 73 -10.83 8.54 3.84
N ALA A 74 -10.50 7.34 3.36
CA ALA A 74 -9.15 6.79 3.44
C ALA A 74 -8.14 7.62 2.63
N ALA A 75 -8.51 8.02 1.42
CA ALA A 75 -7.71 8.91 0.57
C ALA A 75 -7.52 10.28 1.22
N ASP A 76 -8.57 10.87 1.82
CA ASP A 76 -8.47 12.14 2.51
C ASP A 76 -7.56 12.07 3.75
N ALA A 77 -7.58 10.95 4.48
CA ALA A 77 -6.64 10.70 5.57
C ALA A 77 -5.19 10.61 5.06
N ALA A 78 -4.97 9.91 3.94
CA ALA A 78 -3.65 9.82 3.33
C ALA A 78 -3.14 11.19 2.82
N ARG A 79 -4.00 12.00 2.18
CA ARG A 79 -3.68 13.38 1.75
C ARG A 79 -3.25 14.24 2.93
N ARG A 80 -3.95 14.18 4.07
CA ARG A 80 -3.53 14.88 5.31
C ARG A 80 -2.15 14.41 5.79
N GLY A 81 -1.87 13.12 5.74
CA GLY A 81 -0.57 12.55 6.08
C GLY A 81 0.57 13.05 5.17
N ILE A 82 0.32 13.16 3.87
CA ILE A 82 1.25 13.69 2.87
C ILE A 82 1.49 15.20 3.09
N ALA A 83 0.43 15.98 3.29
CA ALA A 83 0.51 17.42 3.50
C ALA A 83 1.26 17.80 4.79
N ALA A 84 1.30 16.92 5.79
CA ALA A 84 2.06 17.11 7.02
C ALA A 84 3.58 16.94 6.84
N GLN A 85 4.05 16.46 5.69
CA GLN A 85 5.47 16.26 5.44
C GLN A 85 6.14 17.57 4.96
N PRO A 86 7.37 17.86 5.41
CA PRO A 86 8.05 19.13 5.13
C PRO A 86 8.64 19.22 3.72
N GLY A 87 8.43 18.21 2.88
CA GLY A 87 9.02 18.09 1.56
C GLY A 87 8.88 16.68 0.98
N PRO A 88 9.70 16.34 -0.03
CA PRO A 88 9.61 15.10 -0.81
C PRO A 88 9.35 13.86 0.05
N THR A 89 8.35 13.07 -0.33
CA THR A 89 7.79 11.98 0.48
C THR A 89 7.62 10.70 -0.32
N VAL A 90 8.01 9.56 0.27
CA VAL A 90 7.65 8.23 -0.24
C VAL A 90 6.31 7.81 0.38
N LEU A 91 5.37 7.38 -0.45
CA LEU A 91 4.09 6.85 0.00
C LEU A 91 4.08 5.33 -0.12
N VAL A 92 3.78 4.65 0.99
CA VAL A 92 3.87 3.19 1.12
C VAL A 92 2.49 2.63 1.46
N GLY A 93 2.01 1.68 0.66
CA GLY A 93 0.73 0.99 0.90
C GLY A 93 0.91 -0.52 1.03
N HIS A 94 0.33 -1.10 2.08
CA HIS A 94 0.15 -2.55 2.24
C HIS A 94 -1.23 -3.05 1.79
N SER A 95 -1.28 -4.18 1.06
CA SER A 95 -2.52 -4.89 0.72
C SER A 95 -3.57 -3.98 0.03
N PHE A 96 -4.79 -3.89 0.57
CA PHE A 96 -5.88 -3.03 0.09
C PHE A 96 -5.46 -1.57 -0.12
N SER A 97 -4.57 -1.04 0.72
CA SER A 97 -4.15 0.36 0.61
C SER A 97 -3.39 0.68 -0.67
N GLY A 98 -3.02 -0.33 -1.46
CA GLY A 98 -2.69 -0.16 -2.87
C GLY A 98 -3.67 0.72 -3.64
N MET A 99 -4.97 0.59 -3.38
CA MET A 99 -6.01 1.48 -3.94
C MET A 99 -5.83 2.93 -3.45
N ILE A 100 -5.61 3.10 -2.15
CA ILE A 100 -5.48 4.41 -1.51
C ILE A 100 -4.24 5.14 -2.03
N VAL A 101 -3.09 4.45 -2.09
CA VAL A 101 -1.83 5.06 -2.55
C VAL A 101 -1.81 5.28 -4.06
N SER A 102 -2.55 4.50 -4.85
CA SER A 102 -2.80 4.81 -6.27
C SER A 102 -3.64 6.07 -6.44
N GLU A 103 -4.69 6.24 -5.62
CA GLU A 103 -5.63 7.37 -5.68
C GLU A 103 -4.94 8.71 -5.35
N VAL A 104 -4.08 8.73 -4.33
CA VAL A 104 -3.43 9.98 -3.86
C VAL A 104 -1.99 10.14 -4.34
N GLY A 105 -1.45 9.13 -5.03
CA GLY A 105 -0.04 9.05 -5.38
C GLY A 105 0.46 10.04 -6.44
N THR A 106 -0.46 10.78 -7.06
CA THR A 106 -0.16 11.84 -8.03
C THR A 106 0.10 13.21 -7.37
N ASP A 107 0.02 13.28 -6.04
CA ASP A 107 0.37 14.48 -5.27
C ASP A 107 1.82 14.92 -5.60
N PRO A 108 2.06 16.21 -5.89
CA PRO A 108 3.38 16.69 -6.30
C PRO A 108 4.48 16.51 -5.23
N ASN A 109 4.10 16.32 -3.96
CA ASN A 109 5.03 16.04 -2.88
C ASN A 109 5.44 14.55 -2.80
N VAL A 110 4.75 13.67 -3.52
CA VAL A 110 5.04 12.23 -3.55
C VAL A 110 6.09 11.94 -4.63
N THR A 111 7.24 11.40 -4.22
CA THR A 111 8.36 11.08 -5.12
C THR A 111 8.42 9.63 -5.54
N ALA A 112 7.80 8.74 -4.77
CA ALA A 112 7.73 7.33 -5.07
C ALA A 112 6.52 6.67 -4.40
N LEU A 113 5.99 5.64 -5.05
CA LEU A 113 5.00 4.72 -4.51
C LEU A 113 5.65 3.37 -4.23
N VAL A 114 5.42 2.84 -3.03
CA VAL A 114 5.87 1.50 -2.65
C VAL A 114 4.64 0.65 -2.33
N TYR A 115 4.49 -0.46 -3.06
CA TYR A 115 3.40 -1.41 -2.92
C TYR A 115 3.93 -2.65 -2.18
N VAL A 116 3.46 -2.89 -0.96
CA VAL A 116 3.87 -4.03 -0.12
C VAL A 116 2.72 -5.04 -0.12
N ALA A 117 2.90 -6.18 -0.80
CA ALA A 117 1.84 -7.18 -0.98
C ALA A 117 0.48 -6.56 -1.39
N ALA A 118 0.54 -5.45 -2.13
CA ALA A 118 -0.60 -4.58 -2.38
C ALA A 118 -1.17 -4.76 -3.78
N ARG A 119 -2.44 -4.42 -3.95
CA ARG A 119 -3.02 -4.26 -5.29
C ARG A 119 -2.44 -3.00 -5.94
N ALA A 120 -2.13 -3.05 -7.23
CA ALA A 120 -1.66 -1.88 -7.98
C ALA A 120 -2.64 -1.64 -9.14
N PRO A 121 -3.82 -1.05 -8.85
CA PRO A 121 -4.87 -0.85 -9.85
C PRO A 121 -4.43 0.12 -10.95
N ASP A 122 -4.98 -0.05 -12.14
CA ASP A 122 -5.00 1.02 -13.14
C ASP A 122 -6.02 2.12 -12.73
N ALA A 123 -5.90 3.31 -13.34
CA ALA A 123 -6.79 4.43 -13.03
C ALA A 123 -8.26 4.06 -13.31
N GLY A 124 -9.13 4.24 -12.31
CA GLY A 124 -10.57 3.94 -12.40
C GLY A 124 -10.91 2.45 -12.29
N GLU A 125 -9.96 1.56 -11.99
CA GLU A 125 -10.23 0.13 -11.81
C GLU A 125 -10.91 -0.15 -10.45
N ASP A 126 -11.97 -0.95 -10.45
CA ASP A 126 -12.68 -1.35 -9.23
C ASP A 126 -11.90 -2.40 -8.43
N TYR A 127 -11.76 -2.17 -7.12
CA TYR A 127 -11.03 -3.08 -6.23
C TYR A 127 -11.69 -4.45 -6.15
N THR A 128 -13.02 -4.51 -6.04
CA THR A 128 -13.74 -5.78 -5.83
C THR A 128 -13.62 -6.66 -7.08
N ALA A 129 -13.75 -6.06 -8.26
CA ALA A 129 -13.53 -6.73 -9.53
C ALA A 129 -12.08 -7.20 -9.67
N LEU A 130 -11.09 -6.35 -9.38
CA LEU A 130 -9.68 -6.72 -9.43
C LEU A 130 -9.36 -7.87 -8.46
N ALA A 131 -9.87 -7.81 -7.22
CA ALA A 131 -9.64 -8.85 -6.21
C ALA A 131 -10.17 -10.22 -6.65
N LYS A 132 -11.31 -10.26 -7.34
CA LYS A 132 -11.91 -11.51 -7.89
C LYS A 132 -11.08 -12.17 -8.98
N THR A 133 -10.09 -11.48 -9.56
CA THR A 133 -9.17 -12.08 -10.56
C THR A 133 -8.05 -12.90 -9.94
N TYR A 134 -7.95 -12.94 -8.61
CA TYR A 134 -6.93 -13.68 -7.86
C TYR A 134 -7.57 -14.72 -6.93
N PRO A 135 -6.82 -15.76 -6.51
CA PRO A 135 -7.29 -16.70 -5.51
C PRO A 135 -7.74 -16.01 -4.21
N THR A 136 -8.84 -16.50 -3.64
CA THR A 136 -9.35 -16.02 -2.35
C THR A 136 -8.32 -16.28 -1.25
N PRO A 137 -7.88 -15.26 -0.50
CA PRO A 137 -6.95 -15.45 0.62
C PRO A 137 -7.58 -16.32 1.72
N PRO A 138 -6.84 -17.25 2.37
CA PRO A 138 -7.37 -18.13 3.42
C PRO A 138 -8.06 -17.38 4.58
N ALA A 139 -7.50 -16.23 4.99
CA ALA A 139 -8.06 -15.37 6.04
C ALA A 139 -9.52 -14.95 5.77
N THR A 140 -9.95 -14.92 4.51
CA THR A 140 -11.32 -14.57 4.11
C THR A 140 -12.36 -15.48 4.75
N ALA A 141 -12.04 -16.76 4.98
CA ALA A 141 -12.93 -17.72 5.61
C ALA A 141 -13.20 -17.42 7.10
N GLY A 142 -12.35 -16.63 7.74
CA GLY A 142 -12.48 -16.23 9.14
C GLY A 142 -13.06 -14.83 9.35
N ILE A 143 -13.61 -14.20 8.31
CA ILE A 143 -14.27 -12.90 8.46
C ILE A 143 -15.59 -13.11 9.21
N VAL A 144 -15.76 -12.40 10.32
CA VAL A 144 -16.99 -12.34 11.10
C VAL A 144 -17.64 -10.99 10.86
N PHE A 145 -18.93 -11.00 10.51
CA PHE A 145 -19.71 -9.79 10.31
C PHE A 145 -20.61 -9.51 11.51
N ARG A 146 -20.64 -8.25 11.96
CA ARG A 146 -21.64 -7.68 12.86
C ARG A 146 -22.24 -6.48 12.16
N ASP A 147 -23.49 -6.63 11.71
CA ASP A 147 -24.13 -5.71 10.75
C ASP A 147 -23.25 -5.54 9.49
N ASP A 148 -22.98 -4.30 9.08
CA ASP A 148 -22.14 -3.97 7.92
C ASP A 148 -20.63 -4.02 8.22
N TRP A 149 -20.22 -4.38 9.44
CA TRP A 149 -18.82 -4.35 9.86
C TRP A 149 -18.21 -5.74 9.87
N GLY A 150 -17.12 -5.90 9.13
CA GLY A 150 -16.34 -7.13 9.05
C GLY A 150 -15.00 -7.02 9.76
N GLU A 151 -14.61 -8.06 10.49
CA GLU A 151 -13.31 -8.23 11.13
C GLU A 151 -12.86 -9.69 11.01
N LEU A 152 -11.58 -9.99 11.28
CA LEU A 152 -11.13 -11.38 11.35
C LEU A 152 -11.39 -11.94 12.74
N SER A 153 -11.76 -13.23 12.81
CA SER A 153 -11.70 -14.01 14.06
C SER A 153 -10.26 -14.07 14.58
N GLU A 154 -10.06 -14.27 15.89
CA GLU A 154 -8.70 -14.41 16.46
C GLU A 154 -7.95 -15.56 15.79
N GLU A 155 -8.60 -16.70 15.56
CA GLU A 155 -7.97 -17.84 14.90
C GLU A 155 -7.46 -17.50 13.49
N ALA A 156 -8.30 -16.88 12.65
CA ALA A 156 -7.90 -16.53 11.30
C ALA A 156 -6.87 -15.40 11.28
N PHE A 157 -6.96 -14.44 12.21
CA PHE A 157 -5.95 -13.39 12.33
C PHE A 157 -4.59 -13.99 12.70
N LEU A 158 -4.54 -14.82 13.75
CA LEU A 158 -3.29 -15.42 14.22
C LEU A 158 -2.70 -16.43 13.24
N ARG A 159 -3.54 -17.19 12.51
CA ARG A 159 -3.06 -18.22 11.58
C ARG A 159 -2.74 -17.66 10.19
N ASP A 160 -3.66 -16.90 9.62
CA ASP A 160 -3.64 -16.57 8.18
C ASP A 160 -3.22 -15.12 7.90
N PHE A 161 -3.34 -14.21 8.86
CA PHE A 161 -3.00 -12.78 8.68
C PHE A 161 -1.66 -12.40 9.33
N ALA A 162 -1.37 -12.92 10.51
CA ALA A 162 -0.18 -12.63 11.32
C ALA A 162 0.59 -13.90 11.72
N GLY A 163 0.45 -14.99 10.95
CA GLY A 163 1.01 -16.31 11.25
C GLY A 163 2.53 -16.36 11.36
N ASP A 164 3.22 -15.40 10.73
CA ASP A 164 4.69 -15.33 10.75
C ASP A 164 5.25 -14.57 11.96
N LEU A 165 4.38 -14.03 12.83
CA LEU A 165 4.78 -13.29 14.02
C LEU A 165 4.75 -14.17 15.28
N PRO A 166 5.58 -13.85 16.29
CA PRO A 166 5.40 -14.43 17.62
C PRO A 166 3.97 -14.24 18.11
N VAL A 167 3.33 -15.29 18.62
CA VAL A 167 1.90 -15.29 19.00
C VAL A 167 1.54 -14.11 19.92
N LYS A 168 2.42 -13.71 20.83
CA LYS A 168 2.19 -12.55 21.71
C LYS A 168 2.07 -11.23 20.92
N GLN A 169 2.90 -11.05 19.90
CA GLN A 169 2.85 -9.87 19.02
C GLN A 169 1.62 -9.93 18.11
N ALA A 170 1.31 -11.09 17.53
CA ALA A 170 0.13 -11.29 16.71
C ALA A 170 -1.18 -11.01 17.49
N ARG A 171 -1.26 -11.40 18.76
CA ARG A 171 -2.40 -11.06 19.65
C ARG A 171 -2.53 -9.57 19.93
N VAL A 172 -1.42 -8.84 20.07
CA VAL A 172 -1.47 -7.38 20.22
C VAL A 172 -2.01 -6.75 18.93
N LEU A 173 -1.53 -7.19 17.76
CA LEU A 173 -2.02 -6.70 16.47
C LEU A 173 -3.50 -7.06 16.23
N TYR A 174 -3.94 -8.24 16.68
CA TYR A 174 -5.36 -8.63 16.66
C TYR A 174 -6.21 -7.68 17.52
N ALA A 175 -5.72 -7.30 18.71
CA ALA A 175 -6.45 -6.41 19.61
C ALA A 175 -6.63 -4.98 19.06
N VAL A 176 -5.75 -4.54 18.17
CA VAL A 176 -5.83 -3.22 17.50
C VAL A 176 -6.37 -3.31 16.08
N GLN A 177 -6.84 -4.49 15.64
CA GLN A 177 -7.40 -4.66 14.31
C GLN A 177 -8.53 -3.66 14.07
N GLN A 178 -8.62 -3.15 12.83
CA GLN A 178 -9.69 -2.24 12.45
C GLN A 178 -10.77 -3.01 11.68
N PRO A 179 -12.05 -2.92 12.09
CA PRO A 179 -13.13 -3.47 11.30
C PRO A 179 -13.30 -2.63 10.03
N PHE A 180 -13.69 -3.28 8.93
CA PHE A 180 -14.01 -2.59 7.68
C PHE A 180 -15.52 -2.57 7.45
N ARG A 181 -16.02 -1.52 6.81
CA ARG A 181 -17.43 -1.43 6.42
C ARG A 181 -17.61 -2.07 5.05
N ARG A 182 -18.62 -2.93 4.92
CA ARG A 182 -19.05 -3.46 3.62
C ARG A 182 -19.61 -2.31 2.77
N SER A 183 -19.01 -2.08 1.61
CA SER A 183 -19.47 -1.12 0.59
C SER A 183 -20.24 -1.83 -0.51
#